data_AF-A0A971A2S6-F1
#
_entry.id   AF-A0A971A2S6-F1
#
_cell.length_a   1.000
_cell.length_b   1.000
_cell.length_c   1.000
_cell.angle_alpha   90.00
_cell.angle_beta   90.00
_cell.angle_gamma   90.00
#
_symmetry.space_group_name_H-M   'P 1'
#
loop_
_entity.id
_entity.type
_entity.pdbx_description
1 polymer ?
#
loop_
_entity_poly.entity_id
_entity_poly.type
_entity_poly.pdbx_seq_one_letter_code
_entity_poly.pdbx_strand_id
1 'polypeptide(L)'
;MRARLLCIALLATGHAACAAGAAPNDNASLGINLGGVTYWSSEIVFVDLFKHSQTFKSQAPGKGYAQGGPLDLTDDGYVRSLAGGGHFADSIVLSQPTLGYPEGIYTCLYDGRGKIAFAYG
;
A
#
# COMPACT_ATOMS: atom_id res chain seq x y z
N MET A 1 -44.13 64.86 22.13
CA MET A 1 -43.76 63.45 22.38
C MET A 1 -43.47 62.79 21.04
N ARG A 2 -42.21 62.45 20.74
CA ARG A 2 -41.81 61.77 19.49
C ARG A 2 -41.30 60.38 19.86
N ALA A 3 -42.10 59.35 19.56
CA ALA A 3 -41.75 57.96 19.84
C ALA A 3 -40.64 57.51 18.88
N ARG A 4 -39.50 57.07 19.42
CA ARG A 4 -38.44 56.40 18.66
C ARG A 4 -38.78 54.91 18.60
N LEU A 5 -39.08 54.40 17.40
CA LEU A 5 -39.17 52.97 17.14
C LEU A 5 -37.73 52.41 17.10
N LEU A 6 -37.40 51.51 18.02
CA LEU A 6 -36.16 50.75 18.04
C LEU A 6 -36.42 49.44 17.28
N CYS A 7 -35.90 49.31 16.05
CA CYS A 7 -35.95 48.05 15.30
C CYS A 7 -34.84 47.13 15.80
N ILE A 8 -35.21 46.08 16.55
CA ILE A 8 -34.32 44.99 16.92
C ILE A 8 -34.22 44.05 15.72
N ALA A 9 -33.07 44.02 15.07
CA ALA A 9 -32.78 43.08 14.00
C ALA A 9 -32.43 41.71 14.61
N LEU A 10 -33.29 40.71 14.38
CA LEU A 10 -33.02 39.31 14.73
C LEU A 10 -32.01 38.76 13.71
N LEU A 11 -30.76 38.53 14.12
CA LEU A 11 -29.80 37.77 13.30
C LEU A 11 -30.18 36.28 13.34
N ALA A 12 -30.82 35.80 12.28
CA ALA A 12 -30.99 34.38 12.06
C ALA A 12 -29.66 33.79 11.57
N THR A 13 -28.95 33.06 12.43
CA THR A 13 -27.80 32.25 12.06
C THR A 13 -28.28 30.99 11.35
N GLY A 14 -28.41 31.09 10.03
CA GLY A 14 -28.66 29.94 9.16
C GLY A 14 -27.48 28.97 9.22
N HIS A 15 -27.61 27.89 9.98
CA HIS A 15 -26.71 26.75 9.89
C HIS A 15 -27.06 25.99 8.60
N ALA A 16 -26.31 26.27 7.54
CA ALA A 16 -26.31 25.38 6.38
C ALA A 16 -25.67 24.07 6.83
N ALA A 17 -26.50 23.06 7.11
CA ALA A 17 -26.03 21.70 7.28
C ALA A 17 -25.42 21.26 5.95
N CYS A 18 -24.09 21.21 5.88
CA CYS A 18 -23.40 20.54 4.79
C CYS A 18 -23.87 19.09 4.79
N ALA A 19 -24.67 18.70 3.79
CA ALA A 19 -24.98 17.30 3.58
C ALA A 19 -23.65 16.58 3.33
N ALA A 20 -23.24 15.74 4.27
CA ALA A 20 -22.11 14.85 4.05
C ALA A 20 -22.46 14.00 2.83
N GLY A 21 -21.67 14.12 1.77
CA GLY A 21 -21.84 13.29 0.58
C GLY A 21 -21.75 11.83 0.99
N ALA A 22 -22.62 10.99 0.39
CA ALA A 22 -22.64 9.57 0.69
C ALA A 22 -21.22 8.99 0.58
N ALA A 23 -20.78 8.29 1.61
CA ALA A 23 -19.47 7.66 1.58
C ALA A 23 -19.47 6.54 0.54
N PRO A 24 -18.30 6.20 -0.03
CA PRO A 24 -18.17 4.99 -0.83
C PRO A 24 -18.76 3.80 -0.05
N ASN A 25 -19.67 3.06 -0.68
CA ASN A 25 -20.40 1.89 -0.13
C ASN A 25 -21.56 2.16 0.86
N ASP A 26 -22.09 3.37 0.98
CA ASP A 26 -23.24 3.65 1.87
C ASP A 26 -24.50 2.79 1.63
N ASN A 27 -24.67 2.25 0.42
CA ASN A 27 -25.78 1.36 0.06
C ASN A 27 -25.33 -0.08 -0.25
N ALA A 28 -24.09 -0.45 0.11
CA ALA A 28 -23.63 -1.82 -0.10
C ALA A 28 -24.34 -2.75 0.89
N SER A 29 -25.00 -3.80 0.37
CA SER A 29 -25.66 -4.82 1.20
C SER A 29 -24.67 -5.72 1.97
N LEU A 30 -23.37 -5.59 1.68
CA LEU A 30 -22.28 -6.30 2.31
C LEU A 30 -21.05 -5.39 2.38
N GLY A 31 -20.49 -5.23 3.57
CA GLY A 31 -19.19 -4.59 3.80
C GLY A 31 -18.15 -5.62 4.24
N ILE A 32 -16.90 -5.43 3.84
CA ILE A 32 -15.75 -6.18 4.35
C ILE A 32 -14.78 -5.21 5.00
N ASN A 33 -14.20 -5.60 6.14
CA ASN A 33 -13.08 -4.87 6.71
C ASN A 33 -11.84 -5.17 5.88
N LEU A 34 -11.16 -4.13 5.42
CA LEU A 34 -9.85 -4.27 4.79
C LEU A 34 -8.78 -3.95 5.82
N GLY A 35 -7.83 -4.87 5.99
CA GLY A 35 -6.56 -4.58 6.62
C GLY A 35 -5.74 -3.56 5.82
N GLY A 36 -4.67 -3.05 6.44
CA GLY A 36 -3.71 -2.20 5.73
C GLY A 36 -3.04 -2.96 4.58
N VAL A 37 -2.83 -2.29 3.46
CA VAL A 37 -2.12 -2.87 2.30
C VAL A 37 -0.62 -2.93 2.62
N THR A 38 -0.19 -4.06 3.18
CA THR A 38 1.22 -4.37 3.46
C THR A 38 1.52 -5.83 3.15
N TYR A 39 2.74 -6.15 2.74
CA TYR A 39 3.15 -7.52 2.35
C TYR A 39 2.83 -8.60 3.39
N TRP A 40 2.67 -8.21 4.66
CA TRP A 40 2.20 -9.05 5.74
C TRP A 40 0.70 -8.83 5.97
N SER A 41 -0.12 -9.49 5.18
CA SER A 41 -1.58 -9.31 5.19
C SER A 41 -2.28 -10.65 4.95
N SER A 42 -3.48 -10.78 5.51
CA SER A 42 -4.38 -11.92 5.24
C SER A 42 -5.09 -11.79 3.90
N GLU A 43 -5.15 -10.58 3.36
CA GLU A 43 -5.74 -10.24 2.07
C GLU A 43 -4.72 -10.47 0.94
N ILE A 44 -5.20 -11.02 -0.17
CA ILE A 44 -4.40 -11.23 -1.37
C ILE A 44 -4.97 -10.36 -2.49
N VAL A 45 -4.14 -9.54 -3.11
CA VAL A 45 -4.53 -8.73 -4.26
C VAL A 45 -4.73 -9.58 -5.51
N PHE A 46 -5.72 -9.22 -6.34
CA PHE A 46 -6.17 -10.07 -7.45
C PHE A 46 -5.38 -9.92 -8.75
N VAL A 47 -4.83 -8.73 -9.03
CA VAL A 47 -4.28 -8.41 -10.36
C VAL A 47 -2.76 -8.57 -10.41
N ASP A 48 -2.07 -7.96 -9.45
CA ASP A 48 -0.61 -7.91 -9.42
C ASP A 48 -0.13 -8.00 -7.98
N LEU A 49 0.35 -9.19 -7.62
CA LEU A 49 0.86 -9.49 -6.29
C LEU A 49 2.10 -8.67 -5.95
N PHE A 50 2.87 -8.25 -6.96
CA PHE A 50 4.11 -7.51 -6.72
C PHE A 50 3.83 -6.10 -6.18
N LYS A 51 2.69 -5.50 -6.51
CA LYS A 51 2.27 -4.20 -5.94
C LYS A 51 2.02 -4.23 -4.44
N HIS A 52 1.78 -5.42 -3.89
CA HIS A 52 1.59 -5.64 -2.47
C HIS A 52 2.84 -6.22 -1.80
N SER A 53 3.89 -6.50 -2.57
CA SER A 53 5.12 -7.09 -2.07
C SER A 53 5.88 -6.16 -1.12
N GLN A 54 6.78 -6.77 -0.36
CA GLN A 54 7.71 -6.04 0.48
C GLN A 54 8.62 -5.17 -0.41
N THR A 55 8.90 -3.94 -0.01
CA THR A 55 10.00 -3.17 -0.60
C THR A 55 11.29 -4.00 -0.58
N PHE A 56 12.09 -3.93 -1.64
CA PHE A 56 13.35 -4.68 -1.72
C PHE A 56 14.22 -4.52 -0.47
N LYS A 57 14.75 -5.63 0.04
CA LYS A 57 15.72 -5.66 1.15
C LYS A 57 17.10 -6.01 0.62
N SER A 58 18.11 -5.30 1.14
CA SER A 58 19.50 -5.50 0.74
C SER A 58 20.10 -6.67 1.50
N GLN A 59 20.68 -7.61 0.76
CA GLN A 59 21.33 -8.79 1.30
C GLN A 59 22.79 -8.83 0.88
N ALA A 60 23.66 -9.32 1.76
CA ALA A 60 25.08 -9.45 1.50
C ALA A 60 25.66 -10.69 2.21
N PRO A 61 26.72 -11.31 1.66
CA PRO A 61 27.35 -12.45 2.30
C PRO A 61 27.80 -12.14 3.73
N GLY A 62 27.45 -13.02 4.67
CA GLY A 62 27.81 -12.90 6.09
C GLY A 62 27.09 -11.79 6.85
N LYS A 63 26.05 -11.17 6.29
CA LYS A 63 25.21 -10.16 6.97
C LYS A 63 23.85 -10.75 7.35
N GLY A 64 23.24 -10.15 8.36
CA GLY A 64 21.85 -10.45 8.72
C GLY A 64 20.88 -9.99 7.63
N TYR A 65 19.63 -10.46 7.74
CA TYR A 65 18.57 -10.07 6.81
C TYR A 65 18.39 -8.55 6.75
N ALA A 66 18.30 -8.02 5.52
CA ALA A 66 18.15 -6.58 5.24
C ALA A 66 19.35 -5.71 5.69
N GLN A 67 20.50 -6.31 5.99
CA GLN A 67 21.71 -5.61 6.44
C GLN A 67 22.82 -5.57 5.36
N GLY A 68 22.46 -5.72 4.08
CA GLY A 68 23.39 -5.66 2.95
C GLY A 68 23.93 -4.26 2.61
N GLY A 69 23.42 -3.21 3.27
CA GLY A 69 23.76 -1.82 3.01
C GLY A 69 22.75 -1.10 2.11
N PRO A 70 23.03 0.14 1.68
CA PRO A 70 22.14 0.90 0.80
C PRO A 70 21.89 0.20 -0.53
N LEU A 71 20.65 0.26 -1.03
CA LEU A 71 20.32 -0.16 -2.40
C LEU A 71 20.35 1.04 -3.34
N ASP A 72 20.84 0.81 -4.56
CA ASP A 72 20.67 1.74 -5.67
C ASP A 72 19.32 1.45 -6.34
N LEU A 73 18.36 2.35 -6.10
CA LEU A 73 16.99 2.21 -6.58
C LEU A 73 16.67 3.26 -7.65
N THR A 74 15.67 2.95 -8.47
CA THR A 74 14.96 3.93 -9.30
C THR A 74 14.02 4.78 -8.42
N ASP A 75 13.50 5.87 -8.98
CA ASP A 75 12.61 6.79 -8.25
C ASP A 75 11.30 6.12 -7.83
N ASP A 76 10.88 5.08 -8.57
CA ASP A 76 9.72 4.23 -8.29
C ASP A 76 10.07 2.97 -7.46
N GLY A 77 11.31 2.85 -6.97
CA GLY A 77 11.70 1.87 -5.96
C GLY A 77 12.18 0.52 -6.49
N TYR A 78 12.40 0.37 -7.79
CA TYR A 78 13.00 -0.84 -8.37
C TYR A 78 14.52 -0.85 -8.23
N VAL A 79 15.12 -2.03 -8.14
CA VAL A 79 16.57 -2.19 -8.09
C VAL A 79 17.18 -1.77 -9.42
N ARG A 80 17.97 -0.69 -9.41
CA ARG A 80 18.70 -0.21 -10.58
C ARG A 80 20.01 -0.97 -10.75
N SER A 81 20.73 -1.19 -9.66
CA SER A 81 21.97 -1.96 -9.65
C SER A 81 22.23 -2.62 -8.30
N LEU A 82 23.08 -3.65 -8.29
CA LEU A 82 23.52 -4.35 -7.09
C LEU A 82 25.02 -4.11 -6.88
N ALA A 83 25.43 -4.01 -5.62
CA ALA A 83 26.84 -4.05 -5.28
C ALA A 83 27.48 -5.38 -5.72
N GLY A 84 28.78 -5.36 -6.00
CA GLY A 84 29.54 -6.58 -6.30
C GLY A 84 29.69 -7.50 -5.09
N GLY A 85 30.38 -8.63 -5.25
CA GLY A 85 30.72 -9.50 -4.12
C GLY A 85 29.56 -10.36 -3.60
N GLY A 86 28.58 -10.67 -4.45
CA GLY A 86 27.48 -11.58 -4.12
C GLY A 86 26.31 -10.92 -3.37
N HIS A 87 26.24 -9.59 -3.38
CA HIS A 87 25.05 -8.89 -2.91
C HIS A 87 23.85 -9.20 -3.80
N PHE A 88 22.67 -9.22 -3.19
CA PHE A 88 21.41 -9.37 -3.88
C PHE A 88 20.32 -8.57 -3.17
N ALA A 89 19.20 -8.40 -3.84
CA ALA A 89 17.99 -7.82 -3.26
C ALA A 89 16.87 -8.84 -3.34
N ASP A 90 16.10 -8.97 -2.26
CA ASP A 90 14.93 -9.83 -2.21
C ASP A 90 13.68 -9.05 -1.82
N SER A 91 12.52 -9.60 -2.19
CA SER A 91 11.21 -9.08 -1.83
C SER A 91 10.29 -10.26 -1.54
N ILE A 92 9.57 -10.17 -0.44
CA ILE A 92 8.52 -11.13 -0.09
C ILE A 92 7.23 -10.71 -0.80
N VAL A 93 6.76 -11.55 -1.73
CA VAL A 93 5.53 -11.30 -2.50
C VAL A 93 4.30 -11.87 -1.78
N LEU A 94 4.40 -13.09 -1.26
CA LEU A 94 3.38 -13.74 -0.45
C LEU A 94 4.05 -14.40 0.75
N SER A 95 3.52 -14.18 1.94
CA SER A 95 4.07 -14.73 3.18
C SER A 95 3.07 -15.65 3.85
N GLN A 96 3.18 -16.96 3.61
CA GLN A 96 2.44 -18.01 4.32
C GLN A 96 0.93 -17.72 4.48
N PRO A 97 0.18 -17.48 3.39
CA PRO A 97 -1.24 -17.21 3.46
C PRO A 97 -1.99 -18.36 4.13
N THR A 98 -2.90 -18.04 5.06
CA THR A 98 -3.63 -19.03 5.89
C THR A 98 -4.43 -20.03 5.05
N LEU A 99 -4.99 -19.59 3.93
CA LEU A 99 -5.78 -20.42 3.02
C LEU A 99 -4.93 -21.09 1.92
N GLY A 100 -3.60 -21.00 2.03
CA GLY A 100 -2.68 -21.45 1.00
C GLY A 100 -2.46 -20.41 -0.09
N TYR A 101 -1.44 -20.65 -0.91
CA TYR A 101 -1.15 -19.82 -2.08
C TYR A 101 -2.24 -20.07 -3.14
N PRO A 102 -2.78 -19.02 -3.79
CA PRO A 102 -3.74 -19.19 -4.87
C PRO A 102 -3.23 -20.16 -5.94
N GLU A 103 -4.08 -21.05 -6.42
CA GLU A 103 -3.70 -21.92 -7.52
C GLU A 103 -3.55 -21.14 -8.83
N GLY A 104 -2.65 -21.60 -9.71
CA GLY A 104 -2.49 -21.01 -11.03
C GLY A 104 -1.04 -20.83 -11.46
N ILE A 105 -0.87 -20.27 -12.65
CA ILE A 105 0.43 -19.93 -13.23
C ILE A 105 0.77 -18.49 -12.85
N TYR A 106 1.87 -18.32 -12.16
CA TYR A 106 2.42 -17.00 -11.82
C TYR A 106 3.40 -16.57 -12.90
N THR A 107 3.13 -15.44 -13.54
CA THR A 107 4.02 -14.87 -14.55
C THR A 107 4.83 -13.74 -13.92
N CYS A 108 6.15 -13.90 -13.85
CA CYS A 108 7.05 -12.85 -13.42
C CYS A 108 7.56 -12.07 -14.64
N LEU A 109 7.21 -10.79 -14.72
CA LEU A 109 7.73 -9.86 -15.72
C LEU A 109 8.87 -9.07 -15.09
N TYR A 110 9.97 -8.92 -15.82
CA TYR A 110 11.11 -8.13 -15.39
C TYR A 110 11.71 -7.40 -16.57
N ASP A 111 12.29 -6.23 -16.30
CA ASP A 111 13.13 -5.48 -17.24
C ASP A 111 14.53 -5.31 -16.63
N GLY A 112 15.55 -5.39 -17.48
CA GLY A 112 16.95 -5.29 -17.10
C GLY A 112 17.77 -6.58 -17.32
N ARG A 113 18.95 -6.62 -16.71
CA ARG A 113 19.92 -7.71 -16.84
C ARG A 113 20.33 -8.21 -15.46
N GLY A 114 20.20 -9.50 -15.22
CA GLY A 114 20.54 -10.11 -13.94
C GLY A 114 19.99 -11.53 -13.83
N LYS A 115 20.10 -12.11 -12.65
CA LYS A 115 19.52 -13.41 -12.33
C LYS A 115 18.37 -13.21 -11.35
N ILE A 116 17.19 -13.70 -11.71
CA ILE A 116 16.06 -13.83 -10.81
C ILE A 116 16.01 -15.28 -10.32
N ALA A 117 15.79 -15.45 -9.03
CA ALA A 117 15.56 -16.75 -8.42
C ALA A 117 14.35 -16.64 -7.48
N PHE A 118 13.57 -17.71 -7.45
CA PHE A 118 12.46 -17.85 -6.52
C PHE A 118 12.87 -18.81 -5.41
N ALA A 119 12.67 -18.39 -4.18
CA ALA A 119 12.84 -19.23 -3.01
C ALA A 119 11.47 -19.51 -2.40
N TYR A 120 11.29 -20.74 -1.94
CA TYR A 120 10.20 -21.11 -1.07
C TYR A 120 10.78 -21.23 0.35
N GLY A 121 10.09 -20.66 1.34
CA GLY A 121 10.48 -20.73 2.74
C GLY A 121 10.32 -22.13 3.32
#